data_AF-A0AAW0BFU9-F1
#
_entry.id   AF-A0AAW0BFU9-F1
#
_cell.length_a   1.000
_cell.length_b   1.000
_cell.length_c   1.000
_cell.angle_alpha   90.00
_cell.angle_beta   90.00
_cell.angle_gamma   90.00
#
_symmetry.space_group_name_H-M   'P 1'
#
loop_
_entity.id
_entity.type
_entity.pdbx_description
1 polymer ?
#
loop_
_entity_poly.entity_id
_entity_poly.type
_entity_poly.pdbx_seq_one_letter_code
_entity_poly.pdbx_strand_id
1 'polypeptide(L)'
;MSRITPEEIDEHAEKEGWFRPVFDQPPFTLILQYLTGTLSLEDTVTQLTNPINASYSSADSGNAIRQAESDATAQREFHSEAAARELWGDPLPEDEVPAEEVPDAPSTEGQLWELWYAVLHAAKRYPWRNDENNAHDKLVALVAAIKRVPDPPLPPNANKALRGNWIWGTGTLWSDLVLLGASSREIWNDSPGTGAGYSDAAIVAWTNVNAFTARLTSEDVNDYSLYAIWAMRDALETDPTKKASEESGTWLDACVPAAAAWILIWGRPMFERREVYERSPTRGDPGRPGDLMVQRTKNKQSAWTSQRWAFWKARFEEISVAQDVKEETRIAAGEAFGKMKEIES
;
A
#
# COMPACT_ATOMS: atom_id res chain seq x y z
N MET A 1 0.26 -14.73 -24.79
CA MET A 1 -0.41 -13.40 -24.85
C MET A 1 0.62 -12.33 -25.25
N SER A 2 0.18 -11.23 -25.86
CA SER A 2 1.04 -10.04 -26.01
C SER A 2 1.47 -9.56 -24.62
N ARG A 3 2.71 -9.12 -24.47
CA ARG A 3 3.20 -8.58 -23.19
C ARG A 3 2.53 -7.22 -22.98
N ILE A 4 1.74 -7.08 -21.91
CA ILE A 4 1.16 -5.80 -21.51
C ILE A 4 2.29 -4.80 -21.24
N THR A 5 2.22 -3.66 -21.90
CA THR A 5 3.19 -2.57 -21.83
C THR A 5 2.91 -1.65 -20.64
N PRO A 6 3.92 -0.93 -20.12
CA PRO A 6 3.70 0.12 -19.12
C PRO A 6 2.65 1.16 -19.53
N GLU A 7 2.62 1.53 -20.80
CA GLU A 7 1.69 2.51 -21.36
C GLU A 7 0.25 2.00 -21.37
N GLU A 8 0.02 0.71 -21.67
CA GLU A 8 -1.31 0.09 -21.55
C GLU A 8 -1.82 0.09 -20.10
N ILE A 9 -0.92 -0.02 -19.10
CA ILE A 9 -1.29 0.13 -17.68
C ILE A 9 -1.66 1.58 -17.36
N ASP A 10 -0.95 2.55 -17.93
CA ASP A 10 -1.25 3.98 -17.73
C ASP A 10 -2.63 4.31 -18.31
N GLU A 11 -2.90 3.94 -19.56
CA GLU A 11 -4.20 4.15 -20.22
C GLU A 11 -5.36 3.49 -19.45
N HIS A 12 -5.15 2.26 -18.97
CA HIS A 12 -6.15 1.56 -18.16
C HIS A 12 -6.39 2.28 -16.83
N ALA A 13 -5.34 2.76 -16.17
CA ALA A 13 -5.45 3.52 -14.92
C ALA A 13 -6.24 4.83 -15.10
N GLU A 14 -6.06 5.54 -16.20
CA GLU A 14 -6.83 6.75 -16.50
C GLU A 14 -8.31 6.44 -16.77
N LYS A 15 -8.55 5.41 -17.60
CA LYS A 15 -9.91 5.01 -18.00
C LYS A 15 -10.76 4.54 -16.82
N GLU A 16 -10.18 3.76 -15.92
CA GLU A 16 -10.90 3.18 -14.77
C GLU A 16 -10.81 4.06 -13.51
N GLY A 17 -10.18 5.24 -13.59
CA GLY A 17 -10.09 6.18 -12.47
C GLY A 17 -9.29 5.65 -11.28
N TRP A 18 -8.21 4.91 -11.54
CA TRP A 18 -7.34 4.39 -10.49
C TRP A 18 -6.67 5.50 -9.69
N PHE A 19 -6.33 5.20 -8.44
CA PHE A 19 -5.39 6.01 -7.67
C PHE A 19 -4.01 5.95 -8.33
N ARG A 20 -3.54 7.09 -8.82
CA ARG A 20 -2.35 7.22 -9.67
C ARG A 20 -1.71 8.60 -9.48
N PRO A 21 -0.42 8.76 -9.78
CA PRO A 21 0.20 10.08 -9.79
C PRO A 21 -0.28 10.89 -10.98
N VAL A 22 0.01 12.19 -10.96
CA VAL A 22 -0.01 12.99 -12.18
C VAL A 22 1.25 12.67 -13.01
N PHE A 23 1.06 12.13 -14.21
CA PHE A 23 2.16 11.52 -14.99
C PHE A 23 3.23 12.50 -15.48
N ASP A 24 2.91 13.78 -15.62
CA ASP A 24 3.89 14.80 -16.04
C ASP A 24 4.59 15.49 -14.85
N GLN A 25 4.24 15.11 -13.61
CA GLN A 25 4.81 15.71 -12.42
C GLN A 25 6.13 15.04 -11.99
N PRO A 26 6.98 15.76 -11.23
CA PRO A 26 8.30 15.28 -10.85
C PRO A 26 8.32 13.89 -10.18
N PRO A 27 7.43 13.54 -9.23
CA PRO A 27 7.54 12.24 -8.56
C PRO A 27 7.52 11.05 -9.52
N PHE A 28 6.59 11.05 -10.47
CA PHE A 28 6.51 9.98 -11.46
C PHE A 28 7.69 10.00 -12.43
N THR A 29 7.98 11.16 -13.02
CA THR A 29 9.05 11.28 -14.03
C THR A 29 10.44 10.95 -13.46
N LEU A 30 10.76 11.39 -12.24
CA LEU A 30 12.02 11.06 -11.56
C LEU A 30 12.15 9.55 -11.27
N ILE A 31 11.06 8.90 -10.85
CA ILE A 31 11.06 7.44 -10.66
C ILE A 31 11.32 6.72 -11.98
N LEU A 32 10.73 7.17 -13.10
CA LEU A 32 11.00 6.54 -14.40
C LEU A 32 12.45 6.74 -14.86
N GLN A 33 13.01 7.93 -14.61
CA GLN A 33 14.43 8.19 -14.88
C GLN A 33 15.34 7.27 -14.04
N TYR A 34 15.00 7.03 -12.78
CA TYR A 34 15.71 6.09 -11.92
C TYR A 34 15.60 4.64 -12.43
N LEU A 35 14.39 4.20 -12.78
CA LEU A 35 14.15 2.83 -13.27
C LEU A 35 14.87 2.55 -14.60
N THR A 36 14.97 3.55 -15.47
CA THR A 36 15.71 3.48 -16.74
C THR A 36 17.22 3.70 -16.58
N GLY A 37 17.70 4.04 -15.38
CA GLY A 37 19.12 4.28 -15.11
C GLY A 37 19.64 5.64 -15.56
N THR A 38 18.75 6.57 -15.93
CA THR A 38 19.08 7.96 -16.27
C THR A 38 19.38 8.79 -15.02
N LEU A 39 18.81 8.43 -13.87
CA LEU A 39 19.02 9.10 -12.58
C LEU A 39 19.56 8.11 -11.54
N SER A 40 20.50 8.56 -10.70
CA SER A 40 21.04 7.73 -9.62
C SER A 40 20.03 7.59 -8.47
N LEU A 41 20.17 6.55 -7.64
CA LEU A 41 19.34 6.38 -6.45
C LEU A 41 19.45 7.60 -5.51
N GLU A 42 20.67 8.09 -5.28
CA GLU A 42 20.93 9.23 -4.39
C GLU A 42 20.28 10.52 -4.91
N ASP A 43 20.44 10.80 -6.21
CA ASP A 43 19.83 11.99 -6.82
C ASP A 43 18.31 11.89 -6.84
N THR A 44 17.77 10.68 -7.04
CA THR A 44 16.32 10.44 -7.05
C THR A 44 15.74 10.68 -5.66
N VAL A 45 16.35 10.10 -4.63
CA VAL A 45 15.92 10.32 -3.24
C VAL A 45 15.98 11.81 -2.91
N THR A 46 17.10 12.47 -3.20
CA THR A 46 17.30 13.89 -2.90
C THR A 46 16.24 14.76 -3.59
N GLN A 47 15.97 14.54 -4.88
CA GLN A 47 15.00 15.32 -5.63
C GLN A 47 13.55 15.06 -5.20
N LEU A 48 13.23 13.85 -4.76
CA LEU A 48 11.90 13.52 -4.23
C LEU A 48 11.68 14.08 -2.83
N THR A 49 12.66 13.97 -1.93
CA THR A 49 12.45 14.29 -0.51
C THR A 49 12.67 15.76 -0.17
N ASN A 50 13.53 16.49 -0.90
CA ASN A 50 13.85 17.88 -0.55
C ASN A 50 12.63 18.83 -0.58
N PRO A 51 11.77 18.81 -1.61
CA PRO A 51 10.57 19.65 -1.62
C PRO A 51 9.63 19.34 -0.44
N ILE A 52 9.47 18.04 -0.13
CA ILE A 52 8.63 17.57 0.97
C ILE A 52 9.22 17.98 2.32
N ASN A 53 10.53 17.87 2.51
CA ASN A 53 11.23 18.35 3.71
C ASN A 53 11.00 19.84 3.95
N ALA A 54 11.03 20.64 2.88
CA ALA A 54 10.81 22.08 2.96
C ALA A 54 9.36 22.41 3.37
N SER A 55 8.37 21.74 2.77
CA SER A 55 6.96 21.90 3.17
C SER A 55 6.72 21.43 4.60
N TYR A 56 7.26 20.27 5.01
CA TYR A 56 7.07 19.72 6.35
C TYR A 56 7.64 20.67 7.43
N SER A 57 8.88 21.10 7.24
CA SER A 57 9.60 21.97 8.19
C SER A 57 9.00 23.37 8.28
N SER A 58 8.27 23.80 7.26
CA SER A 58 7.59 25.10 7.23
C SER A 58 6.10 25.01 7.58
N ALA A 59 5.58 23.82 7.90
CA ALA A 59 4.14 23.59 8.08
C ALA A 59 3.31 24.07 6.87
N ASP A 60 3.74 23.69 5.67
CA ASP A 60 3.15 24.13 4.40
C ASP A 60 3.19 25.66 4.27
N SER A 61 4.36 26.26 4.46
CA SER A 61 4.54 27.73 4.50
C SER A 61 3.68 28.42 5.59
N GLY A 62 3.43 27.73 6.69
CA GLY A 62 2.62 28.18 7.83
C GLY A 62 1.13 27.87 7.71
N ASN A 63 0.65 27.45 6.53
CA ASN A 63 -0.78 27.18 6.31
C ASN A 63 -1.31 26.09 7.25
N ALA A 64 -0.54 25.03 7.51
CA ALA A 64 -0.97 23.94 8.38
C ALA A 64 -1.11 24.39 9.84
N ILE A 65 -0.24 25.29 10.32
CA ILE A 65 -0.35 25.87 11.67
C ILE A 65 -1.59 26.76 11.76
N ARG A 66 -1.80 27.65 10.79
CA ARG A 66 -2.97 28.52 10.73
C ARG A 66 -4.26 27.70 10.74
N GLN A 67 -4.33 26.65 9.93
CA GLN A 67 -5.49 25.76 9.87
C GLN A 67 -5.71 25.04 11.20
N ALA A 68 -4.66 24.45 11.78
CA ALA A 68 -4.75 23.75 13.05
C ALA A 68 -5.21 24.67 14.21
N GLU A 69 -4.70 25.91 14.28
CA GLU A 69 -5.12 26.88 15.28
C GLU A 69 -6.55 27.39 15.06
N SER A 70 -6.96 27.59 13.80
CA SER A 70 -8.34 27.95 13.45
C SER A 70 -9.31 26.85 13.89
N ASP A 71 -9.00 25.60 13.56
CA ASP A 71 -9.83 24.44 13.93
C ASP A 71 -9.86 24.25 15.45
N ALA A 72 -8.71 24.33 16.12
CA ALA A 72 -8.64 24.26 17.58
C ALA A 72 -9.47 25.37 18.23
N THR A 73 -9.35 26.61 17.76
CA THR A 73 -10.11 27.75 18.29
C THR A 73 -11.61 27.53 18.16
N ALA A 74 -12.08 27.10 16.98
CA ALA A 74 -13.49 26.79 16.77
C ALA A 74 -13.99 25.64 17.66
N GLN A 75 -13.15 24.62 17.90
CA GLN A 75 -13.54 23.48 18.73
C GLN A 75 -13.52 23.79 20.24
N ARG A 76 -12.65 24.69 20.72
CA ARG A 76 -12.54 25.05 22.14
C ARG A 76 -13.86 25.55 22.74
N GLU A 77 -14.72 26.18 21.95
CA GLU A 77 -16.03 26.67 22.39
C GLU A 77 -16.97 25.56 22.88
N PHE A 78 -16.75 24.31 22.44
CA PHE A 78 -17.57 23.15 22.80
C PHE A 78 -17.02 22.34 23.98
N HIS A 79 -15.88 22.75 24.55
CA HIS A 79 -15.19 22.02 25.61
C HIS A 79 -14.97 22.89 26.85
N SER A 80 -14.84 22.25 28.01
CA SER A 80 -14.34 22.96 29.20
C SER A 80 -12.88 23.38 28.98
N GLU A 81 -12.43 24.42 29.67
CA GLU A 81 -11.06 24.93 29.54
C GLU A 81 -9.99 23.85 29.78
N ALA A 82 -10.22 22.96 30.75
CA ALA A 82 -9.32 21.85 31.04
C ALA A 82 -9.29 20.82 29.90
N ALA A 83 -10.46 20.42 29.38
CA ALA A 83 -10.55 19.47 28.26
C ALA A 83 -9.96 20.06 26.97
N ALA A 84 -10.17 21.35 26.73
CA ALA A 84 -9.59 22.07 25.61
C ALA A 84 -8.04 22.09 25.67
N ARG A 85 -7.45 22.38 26.83
CA ARG A 85 -5.98 22.30 27.02
C ARG A 85 -5.46 20.88 26.85
N GLU A 86 -6.22 19.88 27.29
CA GLU A 86 -5.86 18.48 27.10
C GLU A 86 -5.88 18.06 25.63
N LEU A 87 -6.79 18.58 24.82
CA LEU A 87 -6.87 18.23 23.40
C LEU A 87 -5.89 19.04 22.54
N TRP A 88 -5.85 20.36 22.70
CA TRP A 88 -5.13 21.27 21.78
C TRP A 88 -3.99 22.08 22.43
N GLY A 89 -3.74 21.92 23.73
CA GLY A 89 -2.74 22.72 24.45
C GLY A 89 -3.23 24.16 24.69
N ASP A 90 -2.32 25.07 25.03
CA ASP A 90 -2.63 26.51 25.06
C ASP A 90 -2.61 27.08 23.62
N PRO A 91 -3.49 28.05 23.29
CA PRO A 91 -3.46 28.73 21.99
C PRO A 91 -2.10 29.39 21.73
N LEU A 92 -1.68 29.42 20.47
CA LEU A 92 -0.50 30.19 20.09
C LEU A 92 -0.76 31.71 20.25
N PRO A 93 0.28 32.50 20.60
CA PRO A 93 0.22 33.95 20.47
C PRO A 93 -0.16 34.36 19.04
N GLU A 94 -0.92 35.45 18.90
CA GLU A 94 -1.42 35.92 17.60
C GLU A 94 -0.30 36.22 16.60
N ASP A 95 0.86 36.70 17.08
CA ASP A 95 2.05 36.96 16.27
C ASP A 95 2.84 35.70 15.87
N GLU A 96 2.55 34.56 16.48
CA GLU A 96 3.12 33.25 16.11
C GLU A 96 2.21 32.47 15.14
N VAL A 97 0.97 32.92 14.93
CA VAL A 97 0.06 32.36 13.93
C VAL A 97 0.26 33.13 12.60
N PRO A 98 0.53 32.44 11.49
CA PRO A 98 0.63 33.11 10.18
C PRO A 98 -0.63 33.91 9.85
N ALA A 99 -0.46 35.21 9.62
CA ALA A 99 -1.57 36.16 9.47
C ALA A 99 -2.38 35.92 8.19
N GLU A 100 -1.71 35.53 7.11
CA GLU A 100 -2.31 35.25 5.82
C GLU A 100 -1.96 33.84 5.36
N GLU A 101 -2.90 33.21 4.66
CA GLU A 101 -2.64 31.97 3.93
C GLU A 101 -1.75 32.27 2.73
N VAL A 102 -0.82 31.37 2.43
CA VAL A 102 -0.05 31.41 1.19
C VAL A 102 -0.79 30.57 0.16
N PRO A 103 -1.46 31.18 -0.85
CA PRO A 103 -2.17 30.43 -1.87
C PRO A 103 -1.21 29.55 -2.68
N ASP A 104 -1.69 28.39 -3.10
CA ASP A 104 -0.95 27.43 -3.94
C ASP A 104 0.38 26.92 -3.34
N ALA A 105 0.60 27.13 -2.03
CA ALA A 105 1.77 26.60 -1.34
C ALA A 105 1.75 25.06 -1.42
N PRO A 106 2.89 24.41 -1.74
CA PRO A 106 2.96 22.96 -1.77
C PRO A 106 2.63 22.37 -0.40
N SER A 107 1.55 21.60 -0.33
CA SER A 107 1.22 20.85 0.88
C SER A 107 2.12 19.63 1.03
N THR A 108 2.60 19.38 2.24
CA THR A 108 3.33 18.17 2.60
C THR A 108 2.49 16.93 2.33
N GLU A 109 1.22 16.96 2.75
CA GLU A 109 0.28 15.86 2.52
C GLU A 109 0.11 15.59 1.02
N GLY A 110 -0.19 16.62 0.22
CA GLY A 110 -0.38 16.47 -1.22
C GLY A 110 0.86 15.90 -1.92
N GLN A 111 2.05 16.35 -1.56
CA GLN A 111 3.29 15.83 -2.16
C GLN A 111 3.59 14.38 -1.75
N LEU A 112 3.27 13.99 -0.51
CA LEU A 112 3.40 12.59 -0.07
C LEU A 112 2.42 11.68 -0.81
N TRP A 113 1.17 12.11 -1.02
CA TRP A 113 0.21 11.37 -1.84
C TRP A 113 0.74 11.14 -3.26
N GLU A 114 1.21 12.19 -3.93
CA GLU A 114 1.80 12.09 -5.27
C GLU A 114 3.03 11.17 -5.30
N LEU A 115 3.93 11.26 -4.32
CA LEU A 115 5.10 10.39 -4.19
C LEU A 115 4.70 8.91 -4.10
N TRP A 116 3.81 8.57 -3.17
CA TRP A 116 3.46 7.18 -2.92
C TRP A 116 2.61 6.59 -4.04
N TYR A 117 1.73 7.39 -4.66
CA TYR A 117 1.06 6.99 -5.89
C TYR A 117 2.04 6.75 -7.02
N ALA A 118 3.06 7.58 -7.18
CA ALA A 118 4.07 7.37 -8.20
C ALA A 118 4.85 6.05 -8.00
N VAL A 119 5.27 5.75 -6.76
CA VAL A 119 5.97 4.49 -6.43
C VAL A 119 5.07 3.27 -6.68
N LEU A 120 3.84 3.29 -6.16
CA LEU A 120 2.93 2.16 -6.24
C LEU A 120 2.40 1.94 -7.66
N HIS A 121 2.16 3.01 -8.42
CA HIS A 121 1.80 2.92 -9.84
C HIS A 121 2.97 2.42 -10.69
N ALA A 122 4.20 2.89 -10.44
CA ALA A 122 5.38 2.32 -11.09
C ALA A 122 5.50 0.80 -10.82
N ALA A 123 5.19 0.34 -9.61
CA ALA A 123 5.15 -1.09 -9.31
C ALA A 123 4.10 -1.85 -10.13
N LYS A 124 2.94 -1.26 -10.44
CA LYS A 124 1.92 -1.87 -11.33
C LYS A 124 2.44 -2.07 -12.76
N ARG A 125 3.26 -1.13 -13.27
CA ARG A 125 3.71 -1.06 -14.68
C ARG A 125 4.72 -2.12 -15.08
N TYR A 126 5.62 -2.52 -14.17
CA TYR A 126 6.74 -3.41 -14.51
C TYR A 126 6.48 -4.84 -14.06
N PRO A 127 6.81 -5.86 -14.89
CA PRO A 127 6.71 -7.26 -14.49
C PRO A 127 7.52 -7.55 -13.23
N TRP A 128 6.91 -8.24 -12.27
CA TRP A 128 7.59 -8.60 -11.01
C TRP A 128 8.62 -9.74 -11.16
N ARG A 129 8.65 -10.39 -12.34
CA ARG A 129 9.56 -11.48 -12.73
C ARG A 129 10.08 -11.27 -14.14
N ASN A 130 11.29 -11.77 -14.38
CA ASN A 130 11.95 -11.75 -15.69
C ASN A 130 11.97 -10.34 -16.32
N ASP A 131 12.08 -9.32 -15.47
CA ASP A 131 12.21 -7.93 -15.89
C ASP A 131 13.69 -7.57 -16.01
N GLU A 132 14.12 -7.24 -17.22
CA GLU A 132 15.49 -6.84 -17.52
C GLU A 132 15.92 -5.58 -16.76
N ASN A 133 14.96 -4.73 -16.38
CA ASN A 133 15.23 -3.50 -15.63
C ASN A 133 15.37 -3.69 -14.12
N ASN A 134 15.05 -4.89 -13.60
CA ASN A 134 14.94 -5.19 -12.17
C ASN A 134 14.13 -4.11 -11.42
N ALA A 135 13.03 -3.64 -12.02
CA ALA A 135 12.32 -2.46 -11.54
C ALA A 135 11.79 -2.62 -10.12
N HIS A 136 11.32 -3.82 -9.75
CA HIS A 136 10.83 -4.10 -8.39
C HIS A 136 11.94 -4.00 -7.34
N ASP A 137 13.14 -4.53 -7.62
CA ASP A 137 14.27 -4.44 -6.69
C ASP A 137 14.74 -2.98 -6.56
N LYS A 138 14.76 -2.23 -7.67
CA LYS A 138 15.04 -0.79 -7.67
C LYS A 138 14.00 -0.01 -6.84
N LEU A 139 12.71 -0.26 -7.03
CA LEU A 139 11.65 0.40 -6.26
C LEU A 139 11.76 0.10 -4.76
N VAL A 140 12.07 -1.15 -4.38
CA VAL A 140 12.30 -1.50 -2.98
C VAL A 140 13.52 -0.76 -2.42
N ALA A 141 14.62 -0.70 -3.18
CA ALA A 141 15.80 0.07 -2.79
C ALA A 141 15.50 1.57 -2.64
N LEU A 142 14.65 2.13 -3.51
CA LEU A 142 14.20 3.52 -3.44
C LEU A 142 13.42 3.79 -2.15
N VAL A 143 12.39 2.99 -1.85
CA VAL A 143 11.59 3.17 -0.63
C VAL A 143 12.46 2.96 0.62
N ALA A 144 13.34 1.96 0.61
CA ALA A 144 14.28 1.73 1.71
C ALA A 144 15.28 2.90 1.89
N ALA A 145 15.69 3.55 0.81
CA ALA A 145 16.56 4.73 0.89
C ALA A 145 15.79 5.95 1.40
N ILE A 146 14.56 6.18 0.92
CA ILE A 146 13.67 7.23 1.45
C ILE A 146 13.46 7.04 2.95
N LYS A 147 13.17 5.82 3.42
CA LYS A 147 12.99 5.51 4.86
C LYS A 147 14.19 5.90 5.72
N ARG A 148 15.40 5.93 5.15
CA ARG A 148 16.65 6.26 5.84
C ARG A 148 17.02 7.73 5.76
N VAL A 149 16.28 8.55 5.01
CA VAL A 149 16.46 10.00 5.01
C VAL A 149 16.20 10.51 6.43
N PRO A 150 17.07 11.37 6.99
CA PRO A 150 16.82 11.96 8.30
C PRO A 150 15.48 12.70 8.31
N ASP A 151 14.67 12.48 9.34
CA ASP A 151 13.42 13.21 9.48
C ASP A 151 13.70 14.72 9.54
N PRO A 152 13.00 15.53 8.72
CA PRO A 152 13.12 16.98 8.80
C PRO A 152 12.65 17.49 10.18
N PRO A 153 13.19 18.61 10.66
CA PRO A 153 12.75 19.18 11.93
C PRO A 153 11.29 19.60 11.85
N LEU A 154 10.58 19.50 12.98
CA LEU A 154 9.28 20.13 13.13
C LEU A 154 9.40 21.66 12.98
N PRO A 155 8.32 22.33 12.52
CA PRO A 155 8.30 23.78 12.45
C PRO A 155 8.51 24.40 13.85
N PRO A 156 9.17 25.56 13.99
CA PRO A 156 9.55 26.14 15.28
C PRO A 156 8.40 26.34 16.27
N ASN A 157 7.21 26.64 15.76
CA ASN A 157 5.95 26.85 16.49
C ASN A 157 5.01 25.63 16.44
N ALA A 158 5.54 24.42 16.25
CA ALA A 158 4.77 23.18 16.30
C ALA A 158 4.17 22.92 17.69
N ASN A 159 2.95 23.41 17.90
CA ASN A 159 2.20 23.22 19.13
C ASN A 159 1.38 21.91 19.11
N LYS A 160 0.57 21.72 20.16
CA LYS A 160 -0.26 20.51 20.30
C LYS A 160 -1.40 20.44 19.27
N ALA A 161 -1.93 21.57 18.81
CA ALA A 161 -2.93 21.60 17.74
C ALA A 161 -2.34 21.08 16.42
N LEU A 162 -1.16 21.56 15.99
CA LEU A 162 -0.49 21.05 14.80
C LEU A 162 -0.17 19.56 14.93
N ARG A 163 0.30 19.11 16.09
CA ARG A 163 0.56 17.68 16.36
C ARG A 163 -0.72 16.83 16.47
N GLY A 164 -1.91 17.44 16.44
CA GLY A 164 -3.17 16.73 16.22
C GLY A 164 -3.39 16.36 14.75
N ASN A 165 -2.66 16.99 13.82
CA ASN A 165 -2.68 16.63 12.41
C ASN A 165 -1.86 15.34 12.19
N TRP A 166 -2.38 14.42 11.38
CA TRP A 166 -1.77 13.12 11.15
C TRP A 166 -0.42 13.13 10.42
N ILE A 167 -0.05 14.22 9.74
CA ILE A 167 1.27 14.38 9.10
C ILE A 167 2.33 14.75 10.14
N TRP A 168 2.01 15.68 11.05
CA TRP A 168 2.96 16.18 12.06
C TRP A 168 2.85 15.47 13.41
N GLY A 169 1.84 14.63 13.61
CA GLY A 169 1.48 14.12 14.94
C GLY A 169 2.53 13.22 15.58
N THR A 170 3.27 12.46 14.79
CA THR A 170 4.38 11.61 15.30
C THR A 170 5.69 12.39 15.45
N GLY A 171 5.83 13.54 14.78
CA GLY A 171 7.09 14.29 14.71
C GLY A 171 8.17 13.63 13.84
N THR A 172 7.79 12.64 13.05
CA THR A 172 8.61 11.87 12.11
C THR A 172 7.93 11.91 10.74
N LEU A 173 8.70 11.68 9.67
CA LEU A 173 8.20 11.74 8.30
C LEU A 173 8.65 10.51 7.51
N TRP A 174 9.96 10.32 7.40
CA TRP A 174 10.57 9.30 6.57
C TRP A 174 10.77 8.00 7.30
N SER A 175 11.17 8.05 8.58
CA SER A 175 11.35 6.84 9.40
C SER A 175 10.08 5.98 9.44
N ASP A 176 8.93 6.66 9.43
CA ASP A 176 7.60 6.08 9.56
C ASP A 176 6.89 5.94 8.20
N LEU A 177 7.52 6.41 7.11
CA LEU A 177 6.95 6.41 5.76
C LEU A 177 5.52 6.98 5.76
N VAL A 178 5.35 8.17 6.33
CA VAL A 178 4.05 8.82 6.49
C VAL A 178 3.28 8.82 5.17
N LEU A 179 2.00 8.46 5.24
CA LEU A 179 1.07 8.22 4.13
C LEU A 179 1.32 7.01 3.23
N LEU A 180 2.46 6.31 3.27
CA LEU A 180 2.65 5.11 2.43
C LEU A 180 1.56 4.06 2.69
N GLY A 181 1.23 3.82 3.97
CA GLY A 181 0.17 2.91 4.36
C GLY A 181 -1.21 3.33 3.84
N ALA A 182 -1.52 4.64 3.90
CA ALA A 182 -2.79 5.19 3.42
C ALA A 182 -2.89 5.07 1.90
N SER A 183 -1.87 5.51 1.16
CA SER A 183 -1.79 5.37 -0.31
C SER A 183 -1.87 3.93 -0.78
N SER A 184 -1.26 3.00 -0.03
CA SER A 184 -1.36 1.58 -0.30
C SER A 184 -2.78 1.04 -0.09
N ARG A 185 -3.55 1.58 0.86
CA ARG A 185 -4.95 1.17 1.07
C ARG A 185 -5.86 1.69 -0.04
N GLU A 186 -5.64 2.93 -0.50
CA GLU A 186 -6.41 3.50 -1.62
C GLU A 186 -6.19 2.72 -2.91
N ILE A 187 -4.93 2.41 -3.25
CA ILE A 187 -4.62 1.58 -4.43
C ILE A 187 -5.19 0.16 -4.33
N TRP A 188 -5.40 -0.37 -3.11
CA TRP A 188 -6.10 -1.65 -2.94
C TRP A 188 -7.58 -1.59 -3.34
N ASN A 189 -8.18 -0.39 -3.46
CA ASN A 189 -9.52 -0.23 -4.02
C ASN A 189 -9.52 -0.34 -5.56
N ASP A 190 -8.35 -0.27 -6.21
CA ASP A 190 -8.18 -0.57 -7.64
C ASP A 190 -8.07 -2.08 -7.93
N SER A 191 -8.36 -2.93 -6.94
CA SER A 191 -8.27 -4.39 -7.13
C SER A 191 -9.31 -4.91 -8.13
N PRO A 192 -9.03 -6.02 -8.83
CA PRO A 192 -10.04 -6.69 -9.64
C PRO A 192 -11.30 -7.00 -8.83
N GLY A 193 -12.46 -6.63 -9.37
CA GLY A 193 -13.76 -6.79 -8.69
C GLY A 193 -14.17 -5.69 -7.70
N THR A 194 -13.36 -4.64 -7.50
CA THR A 194 -13.71 -3.47 -6.67
C THR A 194 -13.83 -2.16 -7.45
N GLY A 195 -13.74 -2.21 -8.78
CA GLY A 195 -13.87 -1.04 -9.65
C GLY A 195 -13.00 -1.10 -10.91
N ALA A 196 -11.93 -1.90 -10.89
CA ALA A 196 -10.94 -1.98 -11.98
C ALA A 196 -11.26 -2.95 -13.12
N GLY A 197 -12.37 -3.68 -13.03
CA GLY A 197 -12.69 -4.78 -13.94
C GLY A 197 -11.69 -5.94 -13.86
N TYR A 198 -11.68 -6.78 -14.90
CA TYR A 198 -10.89 -8.01 -14.96
C TYR A 198 -10.16 -8.15 -16.31
N SER A 199 -9.75 -7.01 -16.88
CA SER A 199 -8.89 -7.01 -18.06
C SER A 199 -7.53 -7.65 -17.73
N ASP A 200 -6.84 -8.18 -18.74
CA ASP A 200 -5.49 -8.73 -18.54
C ASP A 200 -4.54 -7.65 -17.97
N ALA A 201 -4.70 -6.38 -18.35
CA ALA A 201 -3.97 -5.25 -17.80
C ALA A 201 -4.23 -5.08 -16.28
N ALA A 202 -5.49 -5.15 -15.84
CA ALA A 202 -5.84 -5.06 -14.42
C ALA A 202 -5.24 -6.23 -13.61
N ILE A 203 -5.32 -7.45 -14.14
CA ILE A 203 -4.77 -8.65 -13.49
C ILE A 203 -3.24 -8.58 -13.37
N VAL A 204 -2.55 -8.15 -14.43
CA VAL A 204 -1.09 -7.98 -14.44
C VAL A 204 -0.68 -6.89 -13.44
N ALA A 205 -1.30 -5.72 -13.49
CA ALA A 205 -1.03 -4.63 -12.56
C ALA A 205 -1.25 -5.05 -11.10
N TRP A 206 -2.35 -5.75 -10.83
CA TRP A 206 -2.68 -6.25 -9.50
C TRP A 206 -1.67 -7.25 -8.96
N THR A 207 -1.22 -8.17 -9.82
CA THR A 207 -0.18 -9.14 -9.48
C THR A 207 1.13 -8.45 -9.19
N ASN A 208 1.53 -7.47 -10.01
CA ASN A 208 2.77 -6.73 -9.83
C ASN A 208 2.76 -5.95 -8.50
N VAL A 209 1.71 -5.19 -8.18
CA VAL A 209 1.67 -4.42 -6.91
C VAL A 209 1.64 -5.32 -5.67
N ASN A 210 1.03 -6.51 -5.75
CA ASN A 210 1.12 -7.52 -4.69
C ASN A 210 2.55 -8.05 -4.52
N ALA A 211 3.24 -8.35 -5.62
CA ALA A 211 4.63 -8.77 -5.57
C ALA A 211 5.55 -7.68 -4.98
N PHE A 212 5.32 -6.41 -5.32
CA PHE A 212 6.07 -5.29 -4.77
C PHE A 212 5.89 -5.15 -3.25
N THR A 213 4.64 -5.16 -2.77
CA THR A 213 4.35 -5.09 -1.32
C THR A 213 4.87 -6.32 -0.56
N ALA A 214 4.87 -7.50 -1.20
CA ALA A 214 5.53 -8.69 -0.66
C ALA A 214 7.04 -8.50 -0.48
N ARG A 215 7.71 -7.85 -1.44
CA ARG A 215 9.15 -7.55 -1.34
C ARG A 215 9.43 -6.50 -0.26
N LEU A 216 8.62 -5.44 -0.16
CA LEU A 216 8.75 -4.46 0.93
C LEU A 216 8.62 -5.12 2.32
N THR A 217 7.72 -6.11 2.44
CA THR A 217 7.55 -6.90 3.67
C THR A 217 8.74 -7.82 3.93
N SER A 218 9.24 -8.48 2.89
CA SER A 218 10.39 -9.39 2.99
C SER A 218 11.69 -8.67 3.38
N GLU A 219 11.88 -7.44 2.91
CA GLU A 219 13.05 -6.61 3.19
C GLU A 219 12.89 -5.72 4.44
N ASP A 220 11.84 -5.94 5.25
CA ASP A 220 11.54 -5.17 6.47
C ASP A 220 11.45 -3.65 6.25
N VAL A 221 11.08 -3.24 5.04
CA VAL A 221 10.89 -1.82 4.69
C VAL A 221 9.54 -1.34 5.21
N ASN A 222 8.48 -2.13 5.01
CA ASN A 222 7.15 -1.90 5.58
C ASN A 222 6.36 -3.21 5.65
N ASP A 223 5.67 -3.49 6.77
CA ASP A 223 4.94 -4.74 6.96
C ASP A 223 3.56 -4.70 6.26
N TYR A 224 3.42 -5.46 5.18
CA TYR A 224 2.15 -5.70 4.48
C TYR A 224 1.64 -7.14 4.64
N SER A 225 2.03 -7.85 5.70
CA SER A 225 1.58 -9.22 5.97
C SER A 225 0.05 -9.38 5.99
N LEU A 226 -0.68 -8.35 6.42
CA LEU A 226 -2.14 -8.35 6.36
C LEU A 226 -2.66 -8.39 4.92
N TYR A 227 -1.97 -7.78 3.97
CA TYR A 227 -2.33 -7.84 2.55
C TYR A 227 -2.12 -9.24 2.00
N ALA A 228 -1.10 -9.96 2.48
CA ALA A 228 -0.92 -11.36 2.15
C ALA A 228 -2.11 -12.21 2.64
N ILE A 229 -2.63 -11.97 3.86
CA ILE A 229 -3.87 -12.62 4.31
C ILE A 229 -5.03 -12.33 3.36
N TRP A 230 -5.18 -11.08 2.92
CA TRP A 230 -6.27 -10.71 2.03
C TRP A 230 -6.14 -11.38 0.65
N ALA A 231 -4.95 -11.37 0.05
CA ALA A 231 -4.69 -12.05 -1.21
C ALA A 231 -4.98 -13.56 -1.12
N MET A 232 -4.50 -14.22 -0.07
CA MET A 232 -4.73 -15.64 0.17
C MET A 232 -6.22 -15.95 0.43
N ARG A 233 -6.91 -15.11 1.19
CA ARG A 233 -8.35 -15.24 1.45
C ARG A 233 -9.18 -15.10 0.17
N ASP A 234 -8.87 -14.10 -0.64
CA ASP A 234 -9.62 -13.79 -1.86
C ASP A 234 -9.42 -14.89 -2.92
N ALA A 235 -8.20 -15.41 -3.06
CA ALA A 235 -7.88 -16.47 -4.01
C ALA A 235 -8.33 -17.87 -3.57
N LEU A 236 -8.20 -18.22 -2.27
CA LEU A 236 -8.24 -19.61 -1.82
C LEU A 236 -9.39 -19.92 -0.86
N GLU A 237 -9.81 -18.95 -0.06
CA GLU A 237 -10.83 -19.13 0.99
C GLU A 237 -12.21 -18.58 0.62
N THR A 238 -12.32 -17.87 -0.50
CA THR A 238 -13.55 -17.28 -0.98
C THR A 238 -14.16 -18.15 -2.07
N ASP A 239 -15.47 -18.36 -2.00
CA ASP A 239 -16.21 -19.06 -3.04
C ASP A 239 -16.37 -18.15 -4.25
N PRO A 240 -15.78 -18.48 -5.42
CA PRO A 240 -15.85 -17.64 -6.60
C PRO A 240 -17.30 -17.46 -7.08
N THR A 241 -18.19 -18.43 -6.82
CA THR A 241 -19.61 -18.36 -7.23
C THR A 241 -20.41 -17.30 -6.46
N LYS A 242 -19.90 -16.82 -5.33
CA LYS A 242 -20.54 -15.79 -4.51
C LYS A 242 -20.11 -14.36 -4.87
N LYS A 243 -19.20 -14.19 -5.84
CA LYS A 243 -18.77 -12.88 -6.32
C LYS A 243 -19.74 -12.40 -7.40
N ALA A 244 -20.26 -11.19 -7.22
CA ALA A 244 -21.57 -10.76 -7.71
C ALA A 244 -21.72 -10.60 -9.25
N SER A 245 -20.72 -10.95 -10.06
CA SER A 245 -20.84 -10.73 -11.50
C SER A 245 -20.06 -11.66 -12.43
N GLU A 246 -19.32 -12.68 -11.98
CA GLU A 246 -18.38 -13.33 -12.89
C GLU A 246 -18.34 -14.86 -12.83
N GLU A 247 -18.21 -15.45 -14.01
CA GLU A 247 -17.84 -16.84 -14.19
C GLU A 247 -16.64 -17.17 -13.30
N SER A 248 -16.68 -18.31 -12.59
CA SER A 248 -15.69 -18.68 -11.58
C SER A 248 -14.23 -18.55 -12.03
N GLY A 249 -13.97 -18.69 -13.33
CA GLY A 249 -12.66 -18.51 -13.96
C GLY A 249 -12.10 -17.10 -13.78
N THR A 250 -12.86 -16.05 -14.06
CA THR A 250 -12.36 -14.67 -14.10
C THR A 250 -11.90 -14.17 -12.72
N TRP A 251 -12.61 -14.52 -11.65
CA TRP A 251 -12.21 -14.18 -10.28
C TRP A 251 -10.90 -14.87 -9.88
N LEU A 252 -10.80 -16.18 -10.14
CA LEU A 252 -9.59 -16.93 -9.82
C LEU A 252 -8.41 -16.47 -10.68
N ASP A 253 -8.64 -16.18 -11.96
CA ASP A 253 -7.62 -15.64 -12.87
C ASP A 253 -7.05 -14.31 -12.37
N ALA A 254 -7.85 -13.50 -11.67
CA ALA A 254 -7.39 -12.26 -11.07
C ALA A 254 -6.67 -12.43 -9.73
N CYS A 255 -7.18 -13.29 -8.84
CA CYS A 255 -6.69 -13.37 -7.46
C CYS A 255 -5.52 -14.34 -7.26
N VAL A 256 -5.51 -15.47 -7.98
CA VAL A 256 -4.52 -16.55 -7.79
C VAL A 256 -3.10 -16.10 -8.11
N PRO A 257 -2.82 -15.35 -9.20
CA PRO A 257 -1.47 -14.86 -9.48
C PRO A 257 -0.91 -13.97 -8.36
N ALA A 258 -1.74 -13.08 -7.80
CA ALA A 258 -1.35 -12.22 -6.67
C ALA A 258 -1.04 -13.04 -5.41
N ALA A 259 -1.88 -14.02 -5.07
CA ALA A 259 -1.64 -14.92 -3.94
C ALA A 259 -0.37 -15.78 -4.14
N ALA A 260 -0.14 -16.26 -5.36
CA ALA A 260 1.06 -17.00 -5.72
C ALA A 260 2.33 -16.15 -5.54
N ALA A 261 2.31 -14.87 -5.94
CA ALA A 261 3.43 -13.96 -5.74
C ALA A 261 3.84 -13.84 -4.26
N TRP A 262 2.87 -13.75 -3.35
CA TRP A 262 3.12 -13.73 -1.90
C TRP A 262 3.82 -15.00 -1.39
N ILE A 263 3.38 -16.18 -1.81
CA ILE A 263 4.03 -17.45 -1.44
C ILE A 263 5.46 -17.51 -1.98
N LEU A 264 5.65 -17.06 -3.22
CA LEU A 264 6.92 -17.19 -3.93
C LEU A 264 7.98 -16.22 -3.40
N ILE A 265 7.56 -15.06 -2.86
CA ILE A 265 8.45 -14.04 -2.30
C ILE A 265 8.60 -14.19 -0.78
N TRP A 266 7.49 -14.35 -0.06
CA TRP A 266 7.43 -14.24 1.41
C TRP A 266 6.81 -15.49 2.08
N GLY A 267 6.75 -16.63 1.37
CA GLY A 267 6.10 -17.84 1.87
C GLY A 267 6.75 -18.47 3.11
N ARG A 268 8.08 -18.38 3.27
CA ARG A 268 8.75 -18.97 4.45
C ARG A 268 8.41 -18.21 5.74
N PRO A 269 8.58 -16.88 5.83
CA PRO A 269 8.09 -16.11 6.97
C PRO A 269 6.59 -16.32 7.22
N MET A 270 5.78 -16.41 6.16
CA MET A 270 4.36 -16.71 6.26
C MET A 270 4.08 -18.06 6.94
N PHE A 271 4.81 -19.11 6.57
CA PHE A 271 4.67 -20.44 7.17
C PHE A 271 5.08 -20.48 8.65
N GLU A 272 6.05 -19.66 9.04
CA GLU A 272 6.59 -19.61 10.41
C GLU A 272 5.76 -18.71 11.33
N ARG A 273 5.02 -17.73 10.79
CA ARG A 273 4.22 -16.75 11.56
C ARG A 273 3.08 -17.44 12.32
N ARG A 274 2.82 -16.98 13.55
CA ARG A 274 1.75 -17.50 14.46
C ARG A 274 0.88 -16.38 15.05
N GLU A 275 1.00 -15.18 14.51
CA GLU A 275 0.29 -14.00 15.01
C GLU A 275 -1.23 -14.17 14.89
N VAL A 276 -1.94 -13.63 15.89
CA VAL A 276 -3.40 -13.55 15.93
C VAL A 276 -3.77 -12.08 15.76
N TYR A 277 -4.63 -11.78 14.79
CA TYR A 277 -5.16 -10.44 14.60
C TYR A 277 -6.29 -10.17 15.58
N GLU A 278 -6.12 -9.12 16.38
CA GLU A 278 -7.16 -8.69 17.30
C GLU A 278 -8.39 -8.17 16.56
N ARG A 279 -9.56 -8.59 17.03
CA ARG A 279 -10.84 -8.08 16.57
C ARG A 279 -11.32 -6.99 17.52
N SER A 280 -11.67 -5.83 16.99
CA SER A 280 -12.30 -4.76 17.78
C SER A 280 -13.39 -4.05 16.97
N PRO A 281 -14.34 -3.34 17.62
CA PRO A 281 -15.34 -2.55 16.90
C PRO A 281 -14.73 -1.49 15.97
N THR A 282 -13.56 -0.93 16.35
CA THR A 282 -12.88 0.12 15.58
C THR A 282 -11.97 -0.41 14.48
N ARG A 283 -11.43 -1.63 14.61
CA ARG A 283 -10.52 -2.25 13.62
C ARG A 283 -11.19 -3.32 12.75
N GLY A 284 -12.41 -3.74 13.09
CA GLY A 284 -13.09 -4.85 12.45
C GLY A 284 -12.40 -6.20 12.74
N ASP A 285 -12.41 -7.08 11.75
CA ASP A 285 -11.78 -8.40 11.81
C ASP A 285 -10.88 -8.61 10.57
N PRO A 286 -9.72 -7.94 10.53
CA PRO A 286 -8.92 -7.83 9.32
C PRO A 286 -8.34 -9.19 8.88
N GLY A 287 -8.03 -10.05 9.86
CA GLY A 287 -7.44 -11.37 9.65
C GLY A 287 -8.45 -12.51 9.45
N ARG A 288 -9.76 -12.22 9.42
CA ARG A 288 -10.82 -13.25 9.37
C ARG A 288 -10.61 -14.28 8.24
N PRO A 289 -10.90 -15.57 8.49
CA PRO A 289 -10.91 -16.57 7.44
C PRO A 289 -12.10 -16.38 6.49
N GLY A 290 -11.93 -16.80 5.24
CA GLY A 290 -12.99 -16.84 4.23
C GLY A 290 -13.94 -18.02 4.41
N ASP A 291 -15.11 -17.89 3.80
CA ASP A 291 -16.24 -18.82 3.92
C ASP A 291 -15.88 -20.28 3.60
N LEU A 292 -15.15 -20.53 2.51
CA LEU A 292 -14.79 -21.89 2.11
C LEU A 292 -13.93 -22.56 3.17
N MET A 293 -12.97 -21.81 3.74
CA MET A 293 -12.12 -22.32 4.80
C MET A 293 -12.95 -22.66 6.04
N VAL A 294 -13.81 -21.75 6.49
CA VAL A 294 -14.68 -21.97 7.67
C VAL A 294 -15.58 -23.18 7.44
N GLN A 295 -16.15 -23.33 6.24
CA GLN A 295 -17.04 -24.45 5.91
C GLN A 295 -16.31 -25.80 5.94
N ARG A 296 -15.13 -25.89 5.30
CA ARG A 296 -14.35 -27.13 5.16
C ARG A 296 -13.58 -27.52 6.43
N THR A 297 -13.11 -26.55 7.22
CA THR A 297 -12.19 -26.81 8.36
C THR A 297 -12.78 -26.53 9.73
N LYS A 298 -13.91 -25.81 9.81
CA LYS A 298 -14.52 -25.25 11.04
C LYS A 298 -13.63 -24.25 11.79
N ASN A 299 -12.48 -23.88 11.25
CA ASN A 299 -11.60 -22.87 11.84
C ASN A 299 -12.17 -21.47 11.60
N LYS A 300 -12.25 -20.68 12.68
CA LYS A 300 -12.73 -19.29 12.67
C LYS A 300 -11.67 -18.31 13.19
N GLN A 301 -10.44 -18.77 13.39
CA GLN A 301 -9.38 -17.95 13.95
C GLN A 301 -8.88 -16.93 12.93
N SER A 302 -8.82 -15.67 13.34
CA SER A 302 -8.22 -14.58 12.59
C SER A 302 -6.71 -14.58 12.78
N ALA A 303 -6.04 -15.64 12.34
CA ALA A 303 -4.64 -15.90 12.68
C ALA A 303 -3.89 -16.63 11.55
N TRP A 304 -2.56 -16.59 11.66
CA TRP A 304 -1.66 -17.46 10.93
C TRP A 304 -1.63 -18.83 11.61
N THR A 305 -2.19 -19.87 10.97
CA THR A 305 -2.24 -21.22 11.54
C THR A 305 -1.76 -22.26 10.55
N SER A 306 -1.17 -23.35 11.05
CA SER A 306 -0.77 -24.48 10.22
C SER A 306 -1.94 -25.10 9.46
N GLN A 307 -3.14 -25.07 10.04
CA GLN A 307 -4.36 -25.53 9.36
C GLN A 307 -4.74 -24.62 8.17
N ARG A 308 -4.58 -23.29 8.33
CA ARG A 308 -4.80 -22.30 7.26
C ARG A 308 -3.81 -22.46 6.13
N TRP A 309 -2.53 -22.63 6.48
CA TRP A 309 -1.48 -22.94 5.51
C TRP A 309 -1.77 -24.24 4.74
N ALA A 310 -2.13 -25.32 5.43
CA ALA A 310 -2.46 -26.59 4.78
C ALA A 310 -3.68 -26.47 3.85
N PHE A 311 -4.69 -25.68 4.25
CA PHE A 311 -5.85 -25.37 3.41
C PHE A 311 -5.45 -24.61 2.13
N TRP A 312 -4.63 -23.57 2.26
CA TRP A 312 -4.12 -22.82 1.10
C TRP A 312 -3.33 -23.69 0.13
N LYS A 313 -2.43 -24.54 0.65
CA LYS A 313 -1.65 -25.46 -0.17
C LYS A 313 -2.55 -26.40 -0.99
N ALA A 314 -3.57 -26.99 -0.36
CA ALA A 314 -4.53 -27.86 -1.03
C ALA A 314 -5.34 -27.11 -2.10
N ARG A 315 -5.71 -25.84 -1.83
CA ARG A 315 -6.43 -25.02 -2.81
C ARG A 315 -5.58 -24.66 -4.03
N PHE A 316 -4.30 -24.34 -3.86
CA PHE A 316 -3.39 -24.15 -4.99
C PHE A 316 -3.23 -25.43 -5.82
N GLU A 317 -3.12 -26.61 -5.19
CA GLU A 317 -3.11 -27.88 -5.89
C GLU A 317 -4.39 -28.10 -6.70
N GLU A 318 -5.57 -27.90 -6.10
CA GLU A 318 -6.87 -27.99 -6.77
C GLU A 318 -6.95 -27.05 -8.00
N ILE A 319 -6.49 -25.80 -7.87
CA ILE A 319 -6.52 -24.80 -8.95
C ILE A 319 -5.51 -25.14 -10.06
N SER A 320 -4.35 -25.73 -9.72
CA SER A 320 -3.30 -26.04 -10.70
C SER A 320 -3.72 -27.00 -11.81
N VAL A 321 -4.82 -27.74 -11.62
CA VAL A 321 -5.38 -28.70 -12.58
C VAL A 321 -6.80 -28.32 -13.06
N ALA A 322 -7.33 -27.18 -12.61
CA ALA A 322 -8.68 -26.72 -12.91
C ALA A 322 -8.82 -26.34 -14.40
N GLN A 323 -9.90 -26.79 -15.04
CA GLN A 323 -10.13 -26.60 -16.48
C GLN A 323 -10.88 -25.30 -16.80
N ASP A 324 -11.49 -24.68 -15.79
CA ASP A 324 -12.31 -23.48 -15.88
C ASP A 324 -11.54 -22.19 -15.57
N VAL A 325 -10.20 -22.24 -15.54
CA VAL A 325 -9.30 -21.09 -15.36
C VAL A 325 -8.29 -21.00 -16.52
N LYS A 326 -7.66 -19.84 -16.70
CA LYS A 326 -6.57 -19.65 -17.67
C LYS A 326 -5.36 -20.54 -17.36
N GLU A 327 -4.56 -20.81 -18.39
CA GLU A 327 -3.33 -21.60 -18.24
C GLU A 327 -2.32 -20.90 -17.32
N GLU A 328 -2.18 -19.59 -17.45
CA GLU A 328 -1.31 -18.77 -16.61
C GLU A 328 -1.68 -18.88 -15.12
N THR A 329 -2.98 -18.96 -14.82
CA THR A 329 -3.52 -19.17 -13.46
C THR A 329 -3.16 -20.55 -12.91
N ARG A 330 -3.29 -21.61 -13.73
CA ARG A 330 -2.86 -22.97 -13.36
C ARG A 330 -1.36 -23.01 -13.06
N ILE A 331 -0.54 -22.39 -13.92
CA ILE A 331 0.91 -22.33 -13.75
C ILE A 331 1.27 -21.62 -12.44
N ALA A 332 0.72 -20.44 -12.19
CA ALA A 332 0.96 -19.69 -10.96
C ALA A 332 0.57 -20.48 -9.70
N ALA A 333 -0.57 -21.16 -9.74
CA ALA A 333 -1.01 -22.04 -8.65
C ALA A 333 -0.07 -23.23 -8.43
N GLY A 334 0.37 -23.89 -9.52
CA GLY A 334 1.30 -25.01 -9.48
C GLY A 334 2.67 -24.62 -8.91
N GLU A 335 3.20 -23.46 -9.28
CA GLU A 335 4.44 -22.91 -8.73
C GLU A 335 4.33 -22.61 -7.24
N ALA A 336 3.24 -21.95 -6.81
CA ALA A 336 2.99 -21.66 -5.41
C ALA A 336 2.87 -22.96 -4.59
N PHE A 337 2.12 -23.95 -5.08
CA PHE A 337 2.03 -25.28 -4.46
C PHE A 337 3.41 -25.94 -4.34
N GLY A 338 4.20 -25.91 -5.41
CA GLY A 338 5.58 -26.41 -5.42
C GLY A 338 6.44 -25.75 -4.35
N LYS A 339 6.37 -24.42 -4.25
CA LYS A 339 7.12 -23.64 -3.25
C LYS A 339 6.67 -23.94 -1.82
N MET A 340 5.37 -24.12 -1.59
CA MET A 340 4.87 -24.47 -0.25
C MET A 340 5.38 -25.85 0.19
N LYS A 341 5.47 -26.84 -0.72
CA LYS A 341 6.09 -28.14 -0.40
C LYS A 341 7.58 -28.01 -0.06
N GLU A 342 8.31 -27.17 -0.79
CA GLU A 342 9.72 -26.88 -0.50
C GLU A 342 9.90 -26.22 0.88
N ILE A 343 9.02 -25.29 1.26
CA ILE A 343 9.09 -24.59 2.55
C ILE A 343 8.84 -25.54 3.72
N GLU A 344 7.96 -26.52 3.55
CA GLU A 344 7.62 -27.53 4.57
C GLU A 344 8.67 -28.65 4.73
N SER A 345 9.56 -28.81 3.75
CA SER A 345 10.59 -29.87 3.71
C SER A 345 11.82 -29.50 4.56
#